data_AF-A0A7S1P3T1-F1
#
_entry.id   AF-A0A7S1P3T1-F1
#
_cell.length_a   1.000
_cell.length_b   1.000
_cell.length_c   1.000
_cell.angle_alpha   90.00
_cell.angle_beta   90.00
_cell.angle_gamma   90.00
#
_symmetry.space_group_name_H-M   'P 1'
#
loop_
_entity.id
_entity.type
_entity.pdbx_description
1 polymer ?
#
loop_
_entity_poly.entity_id
_entity_poly.type
_entity_poly.pdbx_seq_one_letter_code
_entity_poly.pdbx_strand_id
1 'polypeptide(L)'
;RSPKWLRVWGELSSGLAEMRCVACLGTSDVEDAAPSGLDYPEGVSISSGIVARHAYSVLGCREVGGHRLLYVKNPWGCIRWKGKFAPGDNISWTPQMRRALDYDPETQASYDNGCFWIEWNDIVQWFSHLYICWNATCFPYQSEAHSRWDRSSHLAQSCLADDSHLVAFNPQFHLRIHPPSIDPNRRRPPPDSRPSDAPHSTNTGGGQDNSSSSSREDFFSEEVEVWILLSRHVRERKKALSQKYLAVHVHTGSERVTCPPPPAKQGVYSNGECSLVKLRCLGNSEHSLKTLDYVLVVSQYSQKEDFNFTLKSYSHVHTTLQELPPMIPDSWRSQYITGEWVKETAGGCSNDLWKYFMNPHYRIHMPEAAEVVIFLECPVEHSVNVRIFRSAFASPRLLRTGKALSSGPYRAGCCTVKEKLEKGLHTIVLSTFRHGETGAYQLCVHSPYFPGRLFPLPVVTPLPWPHVCPPPPPIEYVTFVYPDTGGGAGGAA
;
A
#
# COMPACT_ATOMS: atom_id res chain seq x y z
N ARG A 1 -27.51 1.86 -15.76
CA ARG A 1 -26.61 0.67 -15.67
C ARG A 1 -25.18 1.15 -15.46
N SER A 2 -24.36 0.45 -14.68
CA SER A 2 -23.03 0.95 -14.25
C SER A 2 -22.06 1.14 -15.43
N PRO A 3 -21.49 2.34 -15.64
CA PRO A 3 -20.45 2.58 -16.66
C PRO A 3 -19.25 1.63 -16.56
N LYS A 4 -19.00 1.07 -15.36
CA LYS A 4 -17.90 0.13 -15.11
C LYS A 4 -18.03 -1.15 -15.94
N TRP A 5 -19.24 -1.69 -16.10
CA TRP A 5 -19.46 -2.92 -16.88
C TRP A 5 -19.24 -2.72 -18.38
N LEU A 6 -19.49 -1.52 -18.89
CA LEU A 6 -19.18 -1.20 -20.28
C LEU A 6 -17.67 -1.18 -20.52
N ARG A 7 -16.90 -0.67 -19.56
CA ARG A 7 -15.43 -0.71 -19.60
C ARG A 7 -14.90 -2.13 -19.53
N VAL A 8 -15.40 -2.94 -18.57
CA VAL A 8 -14.99 -4.36 -18.45
C VAL A 8 -15.26 -5.11 -19.74
N TRP A 9 -16.43 -4.91 -20.34
CA TRP A 9 -16.76 -5.48 -21.65
C TRP A 9 -15.74 -5.07 -22.71
N GLY A 10 -15.43 -3.77 -22.87
CA GLY A 10 -14.49 -3.30 -23.88
C GLY A 10 -13.10 -3.91 -23.76
N GLU A 11 -12.58 -3.98 -22.53
CA GLU A 11 -11.28 -4.61 -22.24
C GLU A 11 -11.30 -6.12 -22.54
N LEU A 12 -12.35 -6.83 -22.10
CA LEU A 12 -12.53 -8.25 -22.36
C LEU A 12 -12.65 -8.54 -23.86
N SER A 13 -13.51 -7.79 -24.58
CA SER A 13 -13.79 -8.04 -25.99
C SER A 13 -12.58 -7.76 -26.87
N SER A 14 -11.84 -6.67 -26.60
CA SER A 14 -10.57 -6.38 -27.29
C SER A 14 -9.53 -7.45 -26.99
N GLY A 15 -9.39 -7.85 -25.72
CA GLY A 15 -8.46 -8.90 -25.32
C GLY A 15 -8.73 -10.27 -25.98
N LEU A 16 -10.00 -10.69 -26.04
CA LEU A 16 -10.41 -11.93 -26.70
C LEU A 16 -10.24 -11.86 -28.22
N ALA A 17 -10.64 -10.75 -28.85
CA ALA A 17 -10.54 -10.57 -30.30
C ALA A 17 -9.09 -10.57 -30.80
N GLU A 18 -8.16 -10.03 -30.01
CA GLU A 18 -6.74 -9.98 -30.33
C GLU A 18 -5.95 -11.18 -29.78
N MET A 19 -6.64 -12.19 -29.22
CA MET A 19 -6.03 -13.36 -28.58
C MET A 19 -4.99 -13.01 -27.50
N ARG A 20 -5.20 -11.88 -26.81
CA ARG A 20 -4.36 -11.38 -25.73
C ARG A 20 -4.81 -11.87 -24.36
N CYS A 21 -5.99 -12.47 -24.23
CA CYS A 21 -6.43 -13.08 -22.99
C CYS A 21 -7.33 -14.29 -23.21
N VAL A 22 -7.48 -15.08 -22.16
CA VAL A 22 -8.56 -16.07 -22.01
C VAL A 22 -9.43 -15.66 -20.84
N ALA A 23 -10.71 -16.04 -20.89
CA ALA A 23 -11.66 -15.72 -19.83
C ALA A 23 -12.50 -16.92 -19.40
N CYS A 24 -12.84 -16.94 -18.12
CA CYS A 24 -13.75 -17.92 -17.53
C CYS A 24 -14.77 -17.19 -16.66
N LEU A 25 -15.94 -17.78 -16.52
CA LEU A 25 -16.99 -17.30 -15.64
C LEU A 25 -17.16 -18.29 -14.48
N GLY A 26 -17.49 -17.77 -13.30
CA GLY A 26 -17.74 -18.56 -12.11
C GLY A 26 -19.09 -18.22 -11.49
N THR A 27 -19.81 -19.25 -11.07
CA THR A 27 -21.08 -19.11 -10.33
C THR A 27 -20.84 -19.42 -8.86
N SER A 28 -21.64 -18.79 -8.00
CA SER A 28 -21.73 -19.12 -6.58
C SER A 28 -22.98 -19.99 -6.38
N ASP A 29 -23.56 -20.02 -5.19
CA ASP A 29 -24.89 -20.61 -5.02
C ASP A 29 -25.91 -19.84 -5.88
N VAL A 30 -26.84 -20.58 -6.49
CA VAL A 30 -27.95 -20.03 -7.29
C VAL A 30 -29.24 -20.48 -6.63
N GLU A 31 -30.13 -19.53 -6.31
CA GLU A 31 -31.28 -19.76 -5.41
C GLU A 31 -32.25 -20.84 -5.88
N ASP A 32 -32.50 -20.92 -7.18
CA ASP A 32 -33.42 -21.90 -7.79
C ASP A 32 -32.70 -23.14 -8.33
N ALA A 33 -31.47 -23.41 -7.88
CA ALA A 33 -30.73 -24.59 -8.29
C ALA A 33 -31.32 -25.87 -7.70
N ALA A 34 -31.63 -26.83 -8.56
CA ALA A 34 -32.10 -28.16 -8.20
C ALA A 34 -31.11 -29.24 -8.66
N PRO A 35 -31.15 -30.47 -8.10
CA PRO A 35 -30.30 -31.56 -8.57
C PRO A 35 -30.39 -31.75 -10.09
N SER A 36 -29.24 -31.85 -10.75
CA SER A 36 -29.14 -31.96 -12.20
C SER A 36 -29.74 -33.27 -12.76
N GLY A 37 -29.85 -34.30 -11.92
CA GLY A 37 -30.17 -35.68 -12.35
C GLY A 37 -28.98 -36.41 -12.99
N LEU A 38 -27.80 -35.78 -13.03
CA LEU A 38 -26.53 -36.37 -13.45
C LEU A 38 -25.71 -36.75 -12.21
N ASP A 39 -24.62 -37.51 -12.41
CA ASP A 39 -23.66 -37.87 -11.34
C ASP A 39 -22.77 -36.69 -10.89
N TYR A 40 -23.24 -35.46 -11.08
CA TYR A 40 -22.58 -34.24 -10.66
C TYR A 40 -23.22 -33.68 -9.38
N PRO A 41 -22.43 -33.31 -8.36
CA PRO A 41 -22.96 -32.82 -7.09
C PRO A 41 -23.58 -31.42 -7.18
N GLU A 42 -23.29 -30.65 -8.23
CA GLU A 42 -23.75 -29.28 -8.40
C GLU A 42 -25.23 -29.22 -8.88
N GLY A 43 -25.98 -28.25 -8.33
CA GLY A 43 -27.34 -27.97 -8.75
C GLY A 43 -27.41 -27.10 -10.02
N VAL A 44 -28.49 -27.23 -10.77
CA VAL A 44 -28.77 -26.48 -12.00
C VAL A 44 -29.97 -25.59 -11.75
N SER A 45 -29.84 -24.30 -12.02
CA SER A 45 -30.94 -23.34 -11.99
C SER A 45 -32.06 -23.79 -12.92
N ILE A 46 -33.25 -23.99 -12.36
CA ILE A 46 -34.42 -24.44 -13.12
C ILE A 46 -34.76 -23.42 -14.21
N SER A 47 -34.76 -22.13 -13.85
CA SER A 47 -35.15 -21.03 -14.73
C SER A 47 -34.12 -20.71 -15.81
N SER A 48 -32.83 -20.69 -15.45
CA SER A 48 -31.78 -20.21 -16.35
C SER A 48 -30.96 -21.30 -17.02
N GLY A 49 -30.90 -22.50 -16.44
CA GLY A 49 -29.99 -23.58 -16.86
C GLY A 49 -28.52 -23.37 -16.43
N ILE A 50 -28.23 -22.32 -15.66
CA ILE A 50 -26.89 -22.09 -15.12
C ILE A 50 -26.63 -23.00 -13.90
N VAL A 51 -25.49 -23.68 -13.90
CA VAL A 51 -25.04 -24.58 -12.84
C VAL A 51 -24.46 -23.73 -11.70
N ALA A 52 -24.83 -24.03 -10.46
CA ALA A 52 -24.32 -23.37 -9.27
C ALA A 52 -22.90 -23.86 -8.91
N ARG A 53 -22.08 -22.98 -8.32
CA ARG A 53 -20.72 -23.26 -7.85
C ARG A 53 -19.80 -23.87 -8.93
N HIS A 54 -19.97 -23.45 -10.16
CA HIS A 54 -19.37 -24.07 -11.34
C HIS A 54 -18.57 -23.06 -12.17
N ALA A 55 -17.64 -23.58 -12.97
CA ALA A 55 -16.81 -22.79 -13.88
C ALA A 55 -17.22 -23.02 -15.33
N TYR A 56 -17.23 -21.93 -16.10
CA TYR A 56 -17.53 -21.93 -17.53
C TYR A 56 -16.40 -21.27 -18.31
N SER A 57 -16.10 -21.78 -19.50
CA SER A 57 -15.11 -21.17 -20.40
C SER A 57 -15.78 -20.16 -21.33
N VAL A 58 -15.18 -18.98 -21.50
CA VAL A 58 -15.58 -18.02 -22.52
C VAL A 58 -14.76 -18.31 -23.77
N LEU A 59 -15.46 -18.72 -24.84
CA LEU A 59 -14.83 -19.12 -26.10
C LEU A 59 -14.78 -17.96 -27.12
N GLY A 60 -15.63 -16.95 -26.96
CA GLY A 60 -15.66 -15.81 -27.87
C GLY A 60 -16.63 -14.72 -27.45
N CYS A 61 -16.57 -13.60 -28.16
CA CYS A 61 -17.46 -12.47 -27.97
C CYS A 61 -17.83 -11.81 -29.30
N ARG A 62 -19.05 -11.28 -29.38
CA ARG A 62 -19.55 -10.54 -30.54
C ARG A 62 -20.45 -9.38 -30.11
N GLU A 63 -20.34 -8.26 -30.83
CA GLU A 63 -21.34 -7.20 -30.83
C GLU A 63 -22.10 -7.23 -32.16
N VAL A 64 -23.40 -7.47 -32.13
CA VAL A 64 -24.23 -7.50 -33.33
C VAL A 64 -25.67 -7.09 -33.00
N GLY A 65 -26.29 -6.29 -33.87
CA GLY A 65 -27.69 -5.90 -33.71
C GLY A 65 -27.99 -5.15 -32.41
N GLY A 66 -27.00 -4.44 -31.84
CA GLY A 66 -27.10 -3.78 -30.53
C GLY A 66 -26.96 -4.72 -29.32
N HIS A 67 -26.71 -6.01 -29.54
CA HIS A 67 -26.46 -7.00 -28.49
C HIS A 67 -24.97 -7.26 -28.29
N ARG A 68 -24.59 -7.44 -27.03
CA ARG A 68 -23.26 -7.86 -26.58
C ARG A 68 -23.36 -9.30 -26.11
N LEU A 69 -22.72 -10.21 -26.82
CA LEU A 69 -22.91 -11.65 -26.63
C LEU A 69 -21.58 -12.34 -26.34
N LEU A 70 -21.59 -13.21 -25.34
CA LEU A 70 -20.48 -14.15 -25.09
C LEU A 70 -20.88 -15.54 -25.58
N TYR A 71 -19.93 -16.23 -26.20
CA TYR A 71 -20.04 -17.65 -26.48
C TYR A 71 -19.38 -18.41 -25.33
N VAL A 72 -20.18 -19.17 -24.60
CA VAL A 72 -19.81 -19.79 -23.32
C VAL A 72 -19.94 -21.30 -23.44
N LYS A 73 -19.02 -22.03 -22.80
CA LYS A 73 -19.03 -23.49 -22.74
C LYS A 73 -19.14 -23.99 -21.30
N ASN A 74 -20.14 -24.84 -21.06
CA ASN A 74 -20.18 -25.72 -19.90
C ASN A 74 -19.15 -26.86 -20.09
N PRO A 75 -18.17 -27.02 -19.19
CA PRO A 75 -17.19 -28.11 -19.26
C PRO A 75 -17.79 -29.51 -19.21
N TRP A 76 -18.99 -29.71 -18.65
CA TRP A 76 -19.69 -31.00 -18.67
C TRP A 76 -20.10 -31.44 -20.07
N GLY A 77 -20.03 -30.54 -21.05
CA GLY A 77 -20.43 -30.85 -22.43
C GLY A 77 -21.93 -31.01 -22.61
N CYS A 78 -22.74 -30.64 -21.61
CA CYS A 78 -24.20 -30.65 -21.63
C CYS A 78 -24.73 -29.54 -20.72
N ILE A 79 -26.05 -29.32 -20.71
CA ILE A 79 -26.76 -28.32 -19.91
C ILE A 79 -26.38 -26.90 -20.32
N ARG A 80 -27.29 -26.26 -21.07
CA ARG A 80 -27.14 -24.92 -21.62
C ARG A 80 -28.04 -23.90 -20.94
N TRP A 81 -27.72 -22.64 -21.18
CA TRP A 81 -28.59 -21.49 -20.95
C TRP A 81 -29.98 -21.68 -21.60
N LYS A 82 -31.03 -21.30 -20.86
CA LYS A 82 -32.44 -21.43 -21.26
C LYS A 82 -33.11 -20.11 -21.64
N GLY A 83 -32.42 -18.98 -21.49
CA GLY A 83 -32.99 -17.66 -21.76
C GLY A 83 -32.75 -17.19 -23.19
N LYS A 84 -32.62 -15.87 -23.35
CA LYS A 84 -32.46 -15.23 -24.65
C LYS A 84 -31.22 -15.73 -25.40
N PHE A 85 -31.35 -16.02 -26.70
CA PHE A 85 -30.33 -16.67 -27.53
C PHE A 85 -29.96 -18.10 -27.15
N ALA A 86 -30.78 -18.78 -26.32
CA ALA A 86 -30.71 -20.23 -26.18
C ALA A 86 -31.10 -20.94 -27.49
N PRO A 87 -30.75 -22.22 -27.70
CA PRO A 87 -31.20 -22.99 -28.87
C PRO A 87 -32.73 -22.98 -29.07
N GLY A 88 -33.51 -22.93 -27.99
CA GLY A 88 -34.98 -22.89 -28.04
C GLY A 88 -35.60 -21.50 -28.23
N ASP A 89 -34.81 -20.42 -28.33
CA ASP A 89 -35.32 -19.05 -28.47
C ASP A 89 -35.64 -18.69 -29.92
N ASN A 90 -36.86 -18.95 -30.35
CA ASN A 90 -37.28 -18.67 -31.73
C ASN A 90 -37.49 -17.17 -32.02
N ILE A 91 -37.45 -16.29 -31.02
CA ILE A 91 -37.74 -14.87 -31.16
C ILE A 91 -36.46 -14.08 -31.44
N SER A 92 -35.40 -14.32 -30.67
CA SER A 92 -34.17 -13.52 -30.79
C SER A 92 -33.26 -13.99 -31.93
N TRP A 93 -33.41 -15.22 -32.40
CA TRP A 93 -32.62 -15.80 -33.50
C TRP A 93 -33.09 -15.35 -34.88
N THR A 94 -32.96 -14.05 -35.18
CA THR A 94 -33.24 -13.50 -36.51
C THR A 94 -32.24 -14.02 -37.57
N PRO A 95 -32.59 -14.02 -38.87
CA PRO A 95 -31.66 -14.43 -39.94
C PRO A 95 -30.36 -13.61 -39.98
N GLN A 96 -30.36 -12.38 -39.47
CA GLN A 96 -29.16 -11.56 -39.32
C GLN A 96 -28.28 -12.09 -38.19
N MET A 97 -28.87 -12.40 -37.03
CA MET A 97 -28.15 -12.92 -35.87
C MET A 97 -27.52 -14.29 -36.15
N ARG A 98 -28.27 -15.22 -36.76
CA ARG A 98 -27.79 -16.56 -37.14
C ARG A 98 -26.55 -16.49 -38.03
N ARG A 99 -26.58 -15.63 -39.05
CA ARG A 99 -25.44 -15.42 -39.97
C ARG A 99 -24.24 -14.76 -39.28
N ALA A 100 -24.47 -13.74 -38.46
CA ALA A 100 -23.38 -12.99 -37.83
C ALA A 100 -22.66 -13.78 -36.73
N LEU A 101 -23.36 -14.69 -36.05
CA LEU A 101 -22.82 -15.52 -34.97
C LEU A 101 -22.40 -16.91 -35.44
N ASP A 102 -22.57 -17.22 -36.73
CA ASP A 102 -22.36 -18.54 -37.32
C ASP A 102 -23.02 -19.64 -36.49
N TYR A 103 -24.30 -19.45 -36.19
CA TYR A 103 -25.04 -20.28 -35.24
C TYR A 103 -26.42 -20.65 -35.79
N ASP A 104 -26.67 -21.95 -35.92
CA ASP A 104 -27.96 -22.50 -36.28
C ASP A 104 -28.65 -23.16 -35.06
N PRO A 105 -29.70 -22.53 -34.49
CA PRO A 105 -30.38 -23.05 -33.30
C PRO A 105 -30.98 -24.45 -33.49
N GLU A 106 -31.44 -24.76 -34.70
CA GLU A 106 -32.10 -26.03 -35.02
C GLU A 106 -31.11 -27.19 -34.99
N THR A 107 -29.97 -27.02 -35.67
CA THR A 107 -28.86 -27.99 -35.59
C THR A 107 -28.34 -28.12 -34.16
N GLN A 108 -28.20 -27.01 -33.43
CA GLN A 108 -27.69 -27.05 -32.05
C GLN A 108 -28.68 -27.66 -31.06
N ALA A 109 -29.98 -27.62 -31.31
CA ALA A 109 -30.98 -28.30 -30.50
C ALA A 109 -30.90 -29.84 -30.62
N SER A 110 -30.34 -30.37 -31.72
CA SER A 110 -30.23 -31.82 -31.95
C SER A 110 -29.16 -32.52 -31.09
N TYR A 111 -28.12 -31.79 -30.68
CA TYR A 111 -27.03 -32.31 -29.86
C TYR A 111 -26.55 -31.26 -28.86
N ASP A 112 -26.64 -31.59 -27.57
CA ASP A 112 -26.12 -30.74 -26.51
C ASP A 112 -24.62 -30.98 -26.31
N ASN A 113 -23.83 -29.95 -26.61
CA ASN A 113 -22.37 -29.90 -26.41
C ASN A 113 -21.95 -28.93 -25.29
N GLY A 114 -22.93 -28.38 -24.55
CA GLY A 114 -22.75 -27.42 -23.48
C GLY A 114 -22.36 -26.01 -23.92
N CYS A 115 -22.26 -25.73 -25.23
CA CYS A 115 -21.93 -24.41 -25.76
C CYS A 115 -23.21 -23.60 -26.05
N PHE A 116 -23.21 -22.31 -25.72
CA PHE A 116 -24.35 -21.42 -25.95
C PHE A 116 -23.93 -19.95 -26.04
N TRP A 117 -24.75 -19.14 -26.72
CA TRP A 117 -24.66 -17.68 -26.68
C TRP A 117 -25.52 -17.11 -25.54
N ILE A 118 -25.02 -16.06 -24.89
CA ILE A 118 -25.71 -15.39 -23.78
C ILE A 118 -25.40 -13.89 -23.79
N GLU A 119 -26.40 -13.07 -23.45
CA GLU A 119 -26.25 -11.61 -23.42
C GLU A 119 -25.38 -11.17 -22.23
N TRP A 120 -24.55 -10.15 -22.43
CA TRP A 120 -23.68 -9.60 -21.39
C TRP A 120 -24.46 -9.17 -20.14
N ASN A 121 -25.70 -8.70 -20.31
CA ASN A 121 -26.55 -8.33 -19.19
C ASN A 121 -26.95 -9.55 -18.35
N ASP A 122 -27.21 -10.68 -19.00
CA ASP A 122 -27.51 -11.95 -18.33
C ASP A 122 -26.25 -12.52 -17.66
N ILE A 123 -25.06 -12.31 -18.25
CA ILE A 123 -23.78 -12.64 -17.60
C ILE A 123 -23.65 -11.89 -16.27
N VAL A 124 -23.86 -10.57 -16.28
CA VAL A 124 -23.77 -9.72 -15.07
C VAL A 124 -24.84 -10.09 -14.03
N GLN A 125 -25.97 -10.66 -14.46
CA GLN A 125 -27.05 -11.09 -13.57
C GLN A 125 -26.77 -12.46 -12.93
N TRP A 126 -26.34 -13.44 -13.72
CA TRP A 126 -26.31 -14.85 -13.30
C TRP A 126 -24.94 -15.35 -12.85
N PHE A 127 -23.85 -14.66 -13.25
CA PHE A 127 -22.50 -15.07 -12.90
C PHE A 127 -21.90 -14.16 -11.84
N SER A 128 -21.39 -14.78 -10.79
CA SER A 128 -20.77 -14.08 -9.66
C SER A 128 -19.34 -13.63 -9.93
N HIS A 129 -18.62 -14.30 -10.83
CA HIS A 129 -17.20 -14.08 -11.08
C HIS A 129 -16.88 -14.07 -12.57
N LEU A 130 -15.96 -13.18 -12.96
CA LEU A 130 -15.31 -13.15 -14.26
C LEU A 130 -13.79 -13.18 -14.03
N TYR A 131 -13.15 -14.24 -14.49
CA TYR A 131 -11.71 -14.41 -14.44
C TYR A 131 -11.13 -14.10 -15.82
N ILE A 132 -10.12 -13.22 -15.87
CA ILE A 132 -9.43 -12.87 -17.12
C ILE A 132 -7.94 -13.11 -16.90
N CYS A 133 -7.37 -14.01 -17.70
CA CYS A 133 -5.95 -14.28 -17.70
C CYS A 133 -5.34 -13.67 -18.96
N TRP A 134 -4.56 -12.61 -18.78
CA TRP A 134 -3.87 -11.93 -19.87
C TRP A 134 -2.59 -12.67 -20.24
N ASN A 135 -2.28 -12.68 -21.53
CA ASN A 135 -1.01 -13.16 -22.03
C ASN A 135 0.09 -12.20 -21.56
N ALA A 136 1.03 -12.73 -20.79
CA ALA A 136 2.14 -11.95 -20.25
C ALA A 136 3.00 -11.30 -21.36
N THR A 137 3.04 -11.87 -22.57
CA THR A 137 3.81 -11.31 -23.69
C THR A 137 3.29 -9.96 -24.17
N CYS A 138 2.06 -9.57 -23.80
CA CYS A 138 1.54 -8.24 -24.05
C CYS A 138 2.32 -7.15 -23.29
N PHE A 139 3.07 -7.51 -22.25
CA PHE A 139 3.87 -6.58 -21.46
C PHE A 139 5.36 -6.74 -21.81
N PRO A 140 5.95 -5.77 -22.53
CA PRO A 140 7.35 -5.85 -22.95
C PRO A 140 8.34 -5.75 -21.78
N TYR A 141 7.94 -5.12 -20.68
CA TYR A 141 8.77 -5.00 -19.49
C TYR A 141 8.15 -5.77 -18.33
N GLN A 142 8.94 -6.68 -17.79
CA GLN A 142 8.60 -7.48 -16.62
C GLN A 142 9.78 -7.48 -15.67
N SER A 143 9.51 -7.37 -14.38
CA SER A 143 10.53 -7.56 -13.35
C SER A 143 9.96 -8.43 -12.24
N GLU A 144 10.78 -9.27 -11.64
CA GLU A 144 10.34 -10.20 -10.61
C GLU A 144 11.33 -10.26 -9.46
N ALA A 145 10.79 -10.48 -8.26
CA ALA A 145 11.55 -10.69 -7.05
C ALA A 145 10.96 -11.89 -6.30
N HIS A 146 11.81 -12.87 -6.01
CA HIS A 146 11.47 -13.99 -5.15
C HIS A 146 11.92 -13.67 -3.73
N SER A 147 11.05 -13.86 -2.77
CA SER A 147 11.36 -13.57 -1.37
C SER A 147 10.55 -14.44 -0.44
N ARG A 148 10.84 -14.30 0.85
CA ARG A 148 10.20 -15.00 1.93
C ARG A 148 9.66 -13.99 2.91
N TRP A 149 8.42 -14.20 3.30
CA TRP A 149 7.84 -13.51 4.43
C TRP A 149 8.21 -14.31 5.67
N ASP A 150 9.05 -13.75 6.52
CA ASP A 150 9.50 -14.36 7.76
C ASP A 150 8.88 -13.65 8.96
N ARG A 151 8.44 -14.42 9.96
CA ARG A 151 7.99 -13.82 11.21
C ARG A 151 9.17 -13.20 11.94
N SER A 152 9.32 -11.88 11.82
CA SER A 152 10.38 -11.12 12.49
C SER A 152 10.38 -11.35 14.00
N SER A 153 11.57 -11.58 14.57
CA SER A 153 11.78 -11.64 16.02
C SER A 153 11.43 -10.34 16.73
N HIS A 154 11.54 -9.19 16.03
CA HIS A 154 11.12 -7.88 16.55
C HIS A 154 9.61 -7.80 16.71
N LEU A 155 8.84 -8.34 15.75
CA LEU A 155 7.39 -8.41 15.86
C LEU A 155 6.95 -9.32 17.02
N ALA A 156 7.71 -10.39 17.29
CA ALA A 156 7.44 -11.27 18.43
C ALA A 156 7.71 -10.60 19.81
N GLN A 157 8.52 -9.54 19.85
CA GLN A 157 8.79 -8.73 21.04
C GLN A 157 7.90 -7.49 21.13
N SER A 158 7.08 -7.21 20.10
CA SER A 158 6.20 -6.05 20.07
C SER A 158 5.05 -6.21 21.07
N CYS A 159 4.61 -5.10 21.65
CA CYS A 159 3.39 -5.09 22.46
C CYS A 159 2.11 -4.95 21.63
N LEU A 160 2.23 -4.81 20.30
CA LEU A 160 1.10 -4.73 19.37
C LEU A 160 0.61 -6.14 19.01
N ALA A 161 -0.71 -6.28 18.85
CA ALA A 161 -1.32 -7.56 18.51
C ALA A 161 -1.00 -8.04 17.08
N ASP A 162 -0.81 -7.11 16.15
CA ASP A 162 -0.45 -7.37 14.76
C ASP A 162 0.37 -6.21 14.14
N ASP A 163 0.68 -6.31 12.85
CA ASP A 163 1.50 -5.36 12.10
C ASP A 163 0.70 -4.20 11.48
N SER A 164 -0.60 -4.06 11.75
CA SER A 164 -1.45 -3.01 11.16
C SER A 164 -0.92 -1.60 11.43
N HIS A 165 -0.28 -1.42 12.58
CA HIS A 165 0.35 -0.16 13.01
C HIS A 165 1.89 -0.17 12.89
N LEU A 166 2.48 -1.31 12.52
CA LEU A 166 3.93 -1.55 12.48
C LEU A 166 4.30 -2.52 11.34
N VAL A 167 4.29 -2.04 10.10
CA VAL A 167 4.66 -2.81 8.90
C VAL A 167 6.16 -2.79 8.61
N ALA A 168 6.91 -2.12 9.48
CA ALA A 168 8.33 -1.84 9.34
C ALA A 168 9.20 -3.10 9.18
N PHE A 169 8.72 -4.23 9.72
CA PHE A 169 9.37 -5.53 9.68
C PHE A 169 8.84 -6.47 8.60
N ASN A 170 7.82 -6.07 7.84
CA ASN A 170 7.33 -6.85 6.72
C ASN A 170 8.33 -6.77 5.54
N PRO A 171 8.31 -7.75 4.61
CA PRO A 171 8.98 -7.62 3.33
C PRO A 171 8.46 -6.40 2.56
N GLN A 172 9.38 -5.57 2.11
CA GLN A 172 9.07 -4.36 1.37
C GLN A 172 9.93 -4.28 0.13
N PHE A 173 9.37 -3.80 -0.97
CA PHE A 173 10.05 -3.73 -2.26
C PHE A 173 9.93 -2.33 -2.83
N HIS A 174 11.03 -1.80 -3.34
CA HIS A 174 11.03 -0.59 -4.11
C HIS A 174 10.69 -0.92 -5.57
N LEU A 175 9.60 -0.34 -6.05
CA LEU A 175 9.20 -0.34 -7.45
C LEU A 175 9.46 1.05 -8.01
N ARG A 176 10.38 1.15 -8.97
CA ARG A 176 10.66 2.39 -9.70
C ARG A 176 10.28 2.27 -11.16
N ILE A 177 9.58 3.29 -11.65
CA ILE A 177 9.16 3.42 -13.04
C ILE A 177 10.17 4.31 -13.77
N HIS A 178 10.57 3.89 -14.98
CA HIS A 178 11.54 4.59 -15.82
C HIS A 178 10.89 4.98 -17.15
N PRO A 179 10.15 6.09 -17.21
CA PRO A 179 9.53 6.58 -18.44
C PRO A 179 10.60 6.79 -19.50
N PRO A 180 10.32 6.49 -20.78
CA PRO A 180 11.23 6.82 -21.86
C PRO A 180 11.48 8.33 -21.86
N SER A 181 12.75 8.74 -21.85
CA SER A 181 13.10 10.14 -22.06
C SER A 181 12.59 10.55 -23.44
N ILE A 182 11.69 11.53 -23.51
CA ILE A 182 11.39 12.20 -24.77
C ILE A 182 12.69 12.91 -25.17
N ASP A 183 13.38 12.39 -26.19
CA ASP A 183 14.46 13.13 -26.84
C ASP A 183 13.84 14.39 -27.47
N PRO A 184 14.16 15.59 -26.98
CA PRO A 184 13.59 16.83 -27.52
C PRO A 184 13.95 17.05 -29.00
N ASN A 185 14.89 16.29 -29.56
CA ASN A 185 15.32 16.39 -30.96
C ASN A 185 14.65 15.39 -31.92
N ARG A 186 13.75 14.51 -31.46
CA ARG A 186 13.06 13.58 -32.35
C ARG A 186 11.97 14.32 -33.15
N ARG A 187 12.38 15.02 -34.21
CA ARG A 187 11.49 15.68 -35.18
C ARG A 187 10.47 14.65 -35.68
N ARG A 188 9.18 14.96 -35.51
CA ARG A 188 8.09 14.20 -36.17
C ARG A 188 8.35 14.19 -37.68
N PRO A 189 8.17 13.05 -38.37
CA PRO A 189 8.26 13.04 -39.82
C PRO A 189 7.19 13.99 -40.40
N PRO A 190 7.52 14.79 -41.43
CA PRO A 190 6.57 15.73 -42.00
C PRO A 190 5.38 14.96 -42.61
N PRO A 191 4.15 15.47 -42.45
CA PRO A 191 2.99 14.90 -43.14
C PRO A 191 3.15 15.06 -44.65
N ASP A 192 2.81 13.99 -45.38
CA ASP A 192 2.84 13.93 -46.85
C ASP A 192 2.21 15.18 -47.49
N SER A 193 3.01 15.87 -48.30
CA SER A 193 2.62 17.05 -49.06
C SER A 193 1.66 16.66 -50.19
N ARG A 194 0.38 17.00 -50.06
CA ARG A 194 -0.49 17.26 -51.22
C ARG A 194 -0.28 18.71 -51.68
N PRO A 195 -0.18 18.99 -52.99
CA PRO A 195 -0.06 20.35 -53.48
C PRO A 195 -1.44 21.03 -53.49
N SER A 196 -1.50 22.28 -53.03
CA SER A 196 -2.64 23.17 -53.28
C SER A 196 -2.14 24.54 -53.71
N ASP A 197 -2.68 24.98 -54.84
CA ASP A 197 -2.41 26.24 -55.52
C ASP A 197 -2.85 27.50 -54.74
N ALA A 198 -1.95 28.49 -54.73
CA ALA A 198 -2.19 29.94 -54.87
C ALA A 198 -2.90 30.75 -53.73
N PRO A 199 -2.80 32.10 -53.71
CA PRO A 199 -2.18 32.81 -52.59
C PRO A 199 -3.01 33.97 -51.99
N HIS A 200 -2.38 34.64 -51.00
CA HIS A 200 -2.60 36.00 -50.47
C HIS A 200 -3.22 36.09 -49.07
N SER A 201 -2.43 36.62 -48.12
CA SER A 201 -2.65 37.95 -47.52
C SER A 201 -1.85 38.11 -46.22
N THR A 202 -1.17 39.25 -46.14
CA THR A 202 -0.44 39.87 -45.03
C THR A 202 -1.21 39.93 -43.70
N ASN A 203 -0.54 39.72 -42.55
CA ASN A 203 -0.25 40.84 -41.64
C ASN A 203 0.69 40.47 -40.47
N THR A 204 1.35 41.51 -40.00
CA THR A 204 2.37 41.65 -38.96
C THR A 204 1.81 41.56 -37.54
N GLY A 205 2.68 41.18 -36.58
CA GLY A 205 2.41 41.31 -35.15
C GLY A 205 3.47 40.61 -34.30
N GLY A 206 4.45 41.38 -33.81
CA GLY A 206 5.48 40.88 -32.90
C GLY A 206 4.92 40.56 -31.51
N GLY A 207 5.43 39.49 -30.92
CA GLY A 207 5.20 39.09 -29.54
C GLY A 207 6.48 38.50 -28.97
N GLN A 208 6.91 39.04 -27.83
CA GLN A 208 8.14 38.73 -27.13
C GLN A 208 8.20 37.26 -26.68
N ASP A 209 9.29 36.59 -27.03
CA ASP A 209 9.68 35.28 -26.50
C ASP A 209 10.12 35.40 -25.04
N ASN A 210 9.21 35.11 -24.11
CA ASN A 210 9.54 34.74 -22.74
C ASN A 210 9.50 33.21 -22.62
N SER A 211 10.58 32.56 -23.03
CA SER A 211 10.80 31.13 -22.80
C SER A 211 11.70 30.95 -21.56
N SER A 212 11.13 30.42 -20.48
CA SER A 212 11.84 29.59 -19.48
C SER A 212 10.93 29.22 -18.30
N SER A 213 10.07 28.21 -18.47
CA SER A 213 9.57 27.39 -17.34
C SER A 213 9.00 26.01 -17.71
N SER A 214 9.20 25.49 -18.93
CA SER A 214 8.57 24.25 -19.39
C SER A 214 9.40 22.97 -19.18
N SER A 215 9.89 22.68 -17.97
CA SER A 215 10.81 21.54 -17.77
C SER A 215 10.40 20.47 -16.75
N ARG A 216 9.19 20.49 -16.18
CA ARG A 216 8.71 19.37 -15.34
C ARG A 216 7.26 18.95 -15.53
N GLU A 217 6.37 19.81 -16.01
CA GLU A 217 4.93 19.49 -16.08
C GLU A 217 4.54 18.67 -17.32
N ASP A 218 5.31 18.76 -18.42
CA ASP A 218 5.00 18.05 -19.68
C ASP A 218 5.37 16.55 -19.67
N PHE A 219 6.09 16.06 -18.65
CA PHE A 219 6.47 14.64 -18.54
C PHE A 219 5.29 13.70 -18.22
N PHE A 220 4.16 14.23 -17.74
CA PHE A 220 3.04 13.46 -17.20
C PHE A 220 1.83 13.40 -18.17
N SER A 221 2.08 13.42 -19.47
CA SER A 221 0.98 13.45 -20.45
C SER A 221 0.38 12.06 -20.75
N GLU A 222 1.16 10.98 -20.66
CA GLU A 222 0.69 9.62 -20.89
C GLU A 222 0.63 8.82 -19.59
N GLU A 223 -0.58 8.36 -19.24
CA GLU A 223 -0.81 7.52 -18.06
C GLU A 223 -0.14 6.15 -18.24
N VAL A 224 0.72 5.79 -17.30
CA VAL A 224 1.40 4.49 -17.25
C VAL A 224 0.61 3.57 -16.32
N GLU A 225 0.23 2.39 -16.84
CA GLU A 225 -0.38 1.32 -16.06
C GLU A 225 0.65 0.22 -15.75
N VAL A 226 0.84 -0.06 -14.45
CA VAL A 226 1.73 -1.13 -13.96
C VAL A 226 0.89 -2.14 -13.18
N TRP A 227 1.06 -3.43 -13.51
CA TRP A 227 0.35 -4.51 -12.84
C TRP A 227 1.32 -5.24 -11.92
N ILE A 228 0.95 -5.37 -10.66
CA ILE A 228 1.76 -5.97 -9.61
C ILE A 228 1.07 -7.25 -9.17
N LEU A 229 1.67 -8.39 -9.49
CA LEU A 229 1.20 -9.71 -9.14
C LEU A 229 1.98 -10.23 -7.94
N LEU A 230 1.29 -10.51 -6.84
CA LEU A 230 1.80 -11.28 -5.72
C LEU A 230 1.34 -12.73 -5.90
N SER A 231 2.30 -13.65 -6.03
CA SER A 231 2.06 -15.08 -6.17
C SER A 231 2.66 -15.82 -4.98
N ARG A 232 1.80 -16.48 -4.20
CA ARG A 232 2.22 -17.34 -3.10
C ARG A 232 2.77 -18.66 -3.63
N HIS A 233 3.88 -19.14 -3.09
CA HIS A 233 4.37 -20.49 -3.39
C HIS A 233 3.62 -21.50 -2.55
N VAL A 234 2.92 -22.43 -3.19
CA VAL A 234 2.18 -23.50 -2.52
C VAL A 234 2.91 -24.82 -2.74
N ARG A 235 3.45 -25.42 -1.68
CA ARG A 235 4.10 -26.75 -1.74
C ARG A 235 3.11 -27.90 -1.53
N GLU A 236 2.13 -27.73 -0.64
CA GLU A 236 1.07 -28.72 -0.38
C GLU A 236 -0.26 -27.98 -0.13
N ARG A 237 -1.34 -28.38 -0.82
CA ARG A 237 -2.71 -27.90 -0.54
C ARG A 237 -3.23 -28.54 0.74
N LYS A 238 -2.75 -28.11 1.90
CA LYS A 238 -3.38 -28.44 3.18
C LYS A 238 -4.68 -27.64 3.33
N LYS A 239 -5.69 -28.22 4.00
CA LYS A 239 -6.95 -27.54 4.42
C LYS A 239 -6.71 -26.21 5.17
N ALA A 240 -5.49 -25.97 5.65
CA ALA A 240 -5.05 -24.80 6.39
C ALA A 240 -4.86 -23.49 5.58
N LEU A 241 -5.02 -23.50 4.25
CA LEU A 241 -4.89 -22.27 3.44
C LEU A 241 -6.08 -21.30 3.59
N SER A 242 -7.25 -21.80 4.00
CA SER A 242 -8.50 -21.03 4.08
C SER A 242 -8.43 -19.81 5.01
N GLN A 243 -7.51 -19.81 5.98
CA GLN A 243 -7.33 -18.75 6.98
C GLN A 243 -6.18 -17.78 6.69
N LYS A 244 -5.44 -17.97 5.58
CA LYS A 244 -4.19 -17.23 5.32
C LYS A 244 -4.39 -16.20 4.22
N TYR A 245 -4.72 -14.98 4.60
CA TYR A 245 -4.96 -13.90 3.65
C TYR A 245 -3.73 -13.01 3.48
N LEU A 246 -3.38 -12.76 2.23
CA LEU A 246 -2.22 -11.96 1.82
C LEU A 246 -2.68 -10.73 1.04
N ALA A 247 -1.94 -9.64 1.16
CA ALA A 247 -2.11 -8.44 0.35
C ALA A 247 -0.77 -7.80 0.02
N VAL A 248 -0.75 -7.02 -1.05
CA VAL A 248 0.32 -6.07 -1.35
C VAL A 248 -0.24 -4.65 -1.32
N HIS A 249 0.24 -3.83 -0.39
CA HIS A 249 -0.13 -2.43 -0.28
C HIS A 249 0.92 -1.56 -0.96
N VAL A 250 0.49 -0.55 -1.70
CA VAL A 250 1.39 0.35 -2.44
C VAL A 250 1.41 1.71 -1.74
N HIS A 251 2.60 2.14 -1.34
CA HIS A 251 2.86 3.47 -0.79
C HIS A 251 3.74 4.27 -1.77
N THR A 252 3.65 5.59 -1.74
CA THR A 252 4.54 6.47 -2.51
C THR A 252 5.85 6.68 -1.77
N GLY A 253 6.99 6.63 -2.48
CA GLY A 253 8.31 6.87 -1.93
C GLY A 253 9.31 5.76 -2.27
N SER A 254 10.55 5.94 -1.82
CA SER A 254 11.65 4.98 -2.02
C SER A 254 12.11 4.30 -0.73
N GLU A 255 11.72 4.81 0.43
CA GLU A 255 12.17 4.36 1.74
C GLU A 255 11.14 3.47 2.43
N ARG A 256 11.60 2.56 3.29
CA ARG A 256 10.73 1.67 4.05
C ARG A 256 9.62 2.44 4.78
N VAL A 257 8.42 1.89 4.70
CA VAL A 257 7.26 2.32 5.46
C VAL A 257 7.32 1.69 6.84
N THR A 258 7.28 2.48 7.92
CA THR A 258 7.35 1.93 9.29
C THR A 258 5.98 1.83 9.94
N CYS A 259 5.40 2.97 10.33
CA CYS A 259 4.04 3.13 10.82
C CYS A 259 3.18 3.64 9.66
N PRO A 260 2.44 2.76 8.97
CA PRO A 260 1.95 3.07 7.63
C PRO A 260 0.91 4.20 7.67
N PRO A 261 1.06 5.25 6.83
CA PRO A 261 -0.09 6.08 6.47
C PRO A 261 -1.05 5.25 5.60
N PRO A 262 -2.28 5.74 5.30
CA PRO A 262 -3.12 5.13 4.29
C PRO A 262 -2.33 4.93 2.98
N PRO A 263 -2.33 3.72 2.40
CA PRO A 263 -1.58 3.45 1.18
C PRO A 263 -2.18 4.20 0.00
N ALA A 264 -1.33 4.56 -0.95
CA ALA A 264 -1.75 5.13 -2.23
C ALA A 264 -2.63 4.15 -3.02
N LYS A 265 -2.34 2.84 -2.89
CA LYS A 265 -3.23 1.77 -3.35
C LYS A 265 -3.32 0.66 -2.32
N GLN A 266 -4.50 0.51 -1.73
CA GLN A 266 -4.83 -0.60 -0.85
C GLN A 266 -5.02 -1.89 -1.67
N GLY A 267 -4.12 -2.87 -1.49
CA GLY A 267 -4.36 -4.25 -1.93
C GLY A 267 -5.50 -4.91 -1.16
N VAL A 268 -6.17 -5.85 -1.81
CA VAL A 268 -7.24 -6.65 -1.20
C VAL A 268 -6.61 -7.89 -0.56
N TYR A 269 -6.92 -8.12 0.72
CA TYR A 269 -6.56 -9.35 1.39
C TYR A 269 -7.28 -10.53 0.76
N SER A 270 -6.52 -11.49 0.24
CA SER A 270 -7.02 -12.67 -0.43
C SER A 270 -6.32 -13.91 0.09
N ASN A 271 -7.08 -14.98 0.30
CA ASN A 271 -6.55 -16.32 0.59
C ASN A 271 -6.29 -17.14 -0.69
N GLY A 272 -6.46 -16.52 -1.86
CA GLY A 272 -6.08 -17.09 -3.14
C GLY A 272 -4.56 -17.20 -3.31
N GLU A 273 -4.14 -18.01 -4.28
CA GLU A 273 -2.72 -18.23 -4.59
C GLU A 273 -2.07 -16.99 -5.20
N CYS A 274 -2.86 -16.13 -5.86
CA CYS A 274 -2.41 -14.92 -6.52
C CYS A 274 -3.28 -13.71 -6.14
N SER A 275 -2.66 -12.54 -6.04
CA SER A 275 -3.32 -11.24 -5.88
C SER A 275 -2.72 -10.23 -6.86
N LEU A 276 -3.58 -9.52 -7.59
CA LEU A 276 -3.18 -8.54 -8.60
C LEU A 276 -3.59 -7.12 -8.19
N VAL A 277 -2.62 -6.21 -8.17
CA VAL A 277 -2.85 -4.78 -7.97
C VAL A 277 -2.52 -4.03 -9.26
N LYS A 278 -3.48 -3.23 -9.76
CA LYS A 278 -3.25 -2.33 -10.89
C LYS A 278 -2.97 -0.92 -10.38
N LEU A 279 -1.81 -0.40 -10.76
CA LEU A 279 -1.31 0.93 -10.45
C LEU A 279 -1.41 1.82 -11.69
N ARG A 280 -1.93 3.03 -11.53
CA ARG A 280 -1.93 4.07 -12.58
C ARG A 280 -1.16 5.27 -12.10
N CYS A 281 -0.25 5.74 -12.94
CA CYS A 281 0.67 6.77 -12.58
C CYS A 281 0.97 7.67 -13.78
N LEU A 282 1.49 8.86 -13.49
CA LEU A 282 1.96 9.82 -14.48
C LEU A 282 0.89 10.35 -15.45
N GLY A 283 -0.40 10.09 -15.21
CA GLY A 283 -1.49 10.65 -15.99
C GLY A 283 -2.06 11.94 -15.38
N ASN A 284 -2.84 12.66 -16.19
CA ASN A 284 -3.56 13.86 -15.76
C ASN A 284 -4.85 13.57 -14.96
N SER A 285 -5.20 12.29 -14.79
CA SER A 285 -6.40 11.91 -14.03
C SER A 285 -6.19 12.13 -12.53
N GLU A 286 -7.25 12.51 -11.79
CA GLU A 286 -7.18 12.65 -10.32
C GLU A 286 -6.77 11.35 -9.61
N HIS A 287 -6.95 10.20 -10.26
CA HIS A 287 -6.58 8.89 -9.74
C HIS A 287 -5.14 8.48 -10.07
N SER A 288 -4.43 9.27 -10.88
CA SER A 288 -3.06 8.96 -11.28
C SER A 288 -2.06 9.46 -10.25
N LEU A 289 -1.16 8.57 -9.83
CA LEU A 289 -0.11 8.92 -8.89
C LEU A 289 1.03 9.65 -9.63
N LYS A 290 1.42 10.81 -9.09
CA LYS A 290 2.45 11.70 -9.69
C LYS A 290 3.85 11.42 -9.14
N THR A 291 4.20 10.15 -8.97
CA THR A 291 5.52 9.71 -8.51
C THR A 291 6.04 8.57 -9.37
N LEU A 292 7.36 8.41 -9.38
CA LEU A 292 8.05 7.30 -10.05
C LEU A 292 8.46 6.20 -9.06
N ASP A 293 8.47 6.51 -7.77
CA ASP A 293 8.96 5.64 -6.71
C ASP A 293 7.81 5.19 -5.82
N TYR A 294 7.72 3.87 -5.64
CA TYR A 294 6.72 3.21 -4.82
C TYR A 294 7.35 2.17 -3.90
N VAL A 295 6.77 1.99 -2.73
CA VAL A 295 7.08 0.90 -1.81
C VAL A 295 5.91 -0.07 -1.74
N LEU A 296 6.18 -1.32 -2.11
CA LEU A 296 5.26 -2.44 -2.05
C LEU A 296 5.44 -3.15 -0.71
N VAL A 297 4.41 -3.18 0.13
CA VAL A 297 4.44 -3.84 1.44
C VAL A 297 3.63 -5.13 1.35
N VAL A 298 4.30 -6.28 1.49
CA VAL A 298 3.64 -7.60 1.52
C VAL A 298 3.18 -7.90 2.94
N SER A 299 1.86 -8.01 3.12
CA SER A 299 1.23 -8.12 4.44
C SER A 299 0.36 -9.36 4.55
N GLN A 300 0.26 -9.91 5.76
CA GLN A 300 -0.67 -10.99 6.10
C GLN A 300 -1.77 -10.48 7.02
N TYR A 301 -2.98 -11.00 6.89
CA TYR A 301 -4.05 -10.71 7.84
C TYR A 301 -3.96 -11.62 9.07
N SER A 302 -3.96 -11.03 10.26
CA SER A 302 -3.99 -11.71 11.57
C SER A 302 -2.82 -12.68 11.83
N GLN A 303 -2.76 -13.84 11.18
CA GLN A 303 -1.74 -14.85 11.42
C GLN A 303 -0.43 -14.54 10.69
N LYS A 304 0.67 -14.61 11.45
CA LYS A 304 2.03 -14.29 11.03
C LYS A 304 2.83 -15.58 10.91
N GLU A 305 2.89 -16.13 9.71
CA GLU A 305 3.58 -17.39 9.42
C GLU A 305 4.52 -17.26 8.24
N ASP A 306 5.57 -18.08 8.24
CA ASP A 306 6.53 -18.04 7.16
C ASP A 306 5.92 -18.55 5.84
N PHE A 307 6.15 -17.83 4.74
CA PHE A 307 5.81 -18.31 3.40
C PHE A 307 6.73 -17.71 2.34
N ASN A 308 6.95 -18.48 1.27
CA ASN A 308 7.66 -17.99 0.09
C ASN A 308 6.68 -17.39 -0.92
N PHE A 309 7.09 -16.35 -1.61
CA PHE A 309 6.30 -15.69 -2.64
C PHE A 309 7.16 -15.12 -3.76
N THR A 310 6.49 -14.79 -4.86
CA THR A 310 7.06 -13.99 -5.95
C THR A 310 6.24 -12.72 -6.08
N LEU A 311 6.90 -11.57 -6.16
CA LEU A 311 6.31 -10.36 -6.71
C LEU A 311 6.76 -10.19 -8.16
N LYS A 312 5.81 -9.88 -9.03
CA LYS A 312 6.09 -9.62 -10.45
C LYS A 312 5.40 -8.35 -10.90
N SER A 313 6.14 -7.46 -11.54
CA SER A 313 5.59 -6.30 -12.24
C SER A 313 5.43 -6.59 -13.74
N TYR A 314 4.36 -6.09 -14.33
CA TYR A 314 4.11 -6.07 -15.77
C TYR A 314 3.79 -4.63 -16.20
N SER A 315 4.45 -4.15 -17.25
CA SER A 315 4.34 -2.77 -17.69
C SER A 315 4.70 -2.59 -19.18
N HIS A 316 4.21 -1.51 -19.78
CA HIS A 316 4.64 -1.04 -21.10
C HIS A 316 5.84 -0.08 -21.03
N VAL A 317 6.27 0.27 -19.82
CA VAL A 317 7.41 1.12 -19.51
C VAL A 317 8.38 0.33 -18.62
N HIS A 318 9.69 0.56 -18.77
CA HIS A 318 10.70 -0.12 -17.96
C HIS A 318 10.47 0.11 -16.45
N THR A 319 10.54 -0.95 -15.66
CA THR A 319 10.39 -0.89 -14.20
C THR A 319 11.51 -1.68 -13.53
N THR A 320 11.98 -1.21 -12.38
CA THR A 320 12.87 -1.96 -11.51
C THR A 320 12.15 -2.33 -10.23
N LEU A 321 12.22 -3.59 -9.83
CA LEU A 321 11.67 -4.13 -8.60
C LEU A 321 12.81 -4.70 -7.75
N GLN A 322 13.03 -4.14 -6.57
CA GLN A 322 14.12 -4.54 -5.68
C GLN A 322 13.61 -4.67 -4.25
N GLU A 323 14.05 -5.70 -3.54
CA GLU A 323 13.75 -5.83 -2.11
C GLU A 323 14.50 -4.76 -1.32
N LEU A 324 13.77 -4.06 -0.44
CA LEU A 324 14.35 -3.08 0.45
C LEU A 324 15.05 -3.79 1.63
N PRO A 325 16.28 -3.40 1.98
CA PRO A 325 17.02 -4.01 3.07
C PRO A 325 16.22 -3.99 4.37
N PRO A 326 16.43 -4.96 5.27
CA PRO A 326 15.73 -4.97 6.55
C PRO A 326 15.99 -3.67 7.30
N MET A 327 14.95 -3.16 7.96
CA MET A 327 15.06 -1.90 8.69
C MET A 327 16.09 -1.98 9.83
N ILE A 328 16.17 -3.14 10.49
CA ILE A 328 17.14 -3.44 11.54
C ILE A 328 18.07 -4.54 11.02
N PRO A 329 19.32 -4.22 10.68
CA PRO A 329 20.31 -5.23 10.27
C PRO A 329 20.65 -6.20 11.40
N ASP A 330 21.06 -7.43 11.07
CA ASP A 330 21.42 -8.47 12.06
C ASP A 330 22.59 -8.08 12.99
N SER A 331 23.42 -7.14 12.55
CA SER A 331 24.53 -6.59 13.34
C SER A 331 24.06 -5.64 14.46
N TRP A 332 22.82 -5.18 14.42
CA TRP A 332 22.26 -4.27 15.41
C TRP A 332 21.78 -5.04 16.65
N ARG A 333 21.56 -4.30 17.74
CA ARG A 333 20.99 -4.81 18.99
C ARG A 333 19.78 -3.96 19.37
N SER A 334 18.87 -4.59 20.09
CA SER A 334 17.58 -4.01 20.47
C SER A 334 17.46 -3.98 21.99
N GLN A 335 16.98 -2.87 22.52
CA GLN A 335 16.61 -2.71 23.92
C GLN A 335 15.11 -2.42 23.97
N TYR A 336 14.38 -3.14 24.82
CA TYR A 336 12.94 -3.00 25.00
C TYR A 336 12.67 -2.56 26.43
N ILE A 337 12.05 -1.40 26.60
CA ILE A 337 11.84 -0.76 27.89
C ILE A 337 10.35 -0.53 28.07
N THR A 338 9.76 -1.23 29.02
CA THR A 338 8.35 -1.09 29.37
C THR A 338 8.16 0.04 30.37
N GLY A 339 7.08 0.81 30.22
CA GLY A 339 6.67 1.82 31.18
C GLY A 339 5.20 2.13 31.06
N GLU A 340 4.72 3.08 31.86
CA GLU A 340 3.31 3.48 31.87
C GLU A 340 3.18 5.00 31.95
N TRP A 341 2.25 5.56 31.19
CA TRP A 341 1.72 6.89 31.49
C TRP A 341 0.77 6.74 32.68
N VAL A 342 1.10 7.40 33.79
CA VAL A 342 0.26 7.49 34.99
C VAL A 342 -0.31 8.90 35.10
N LYS A 343 -1.21 9.13 36.06
CA LYS A 343 -1.88 10.43 36.22
C LYS A 343 -0.89 11.61 36.31
N GLU A 344 0.26 11.40 36.93
CA GLU A 344 1.32 12.39 37.13
C GLU A 344 2.21 12.56 35.89
N THR A 345 2.24 11.58 34.98
CA THR A 345 3.09 11.59 33.79
C THR A 345 2.30 11.64 32.47
N ALA A 346 0.96 11.69 32.51
CA ALA A 346 0.09 11.81 31.34
C ALA A 346 -0.03 13.28 30.87
N GLY A 347 1.10 13.83 30.43
CA GLY A 347 1.27 15.23 30.06
C GLY A 347 0.53 15.65 28.78
N GLY A 348 0.27 14.71 27.88
CA GLY A 348 -0.34 14.97 26.58
C GLY A 348 0.59 15.69 25.61
N CYS A 349 0.06 16.23 24.52
CA CYS A 349 0.87 16.84 23.46
C CYS A 349 1.45 18.22 23.79
N SER A 350 2.39 18.68 22.96
CA SER A 350 3.14 19.93 23.15
C SER A 350 2.34 21.23 23.08
N ASN A 351 1.01 21.15 22.89
CA ASN A 351 0.12 22.31 22.91
C ASN A 351 0.02 22.91 24.31
N ASP A 352 0.06 22.07 25.36
CA ASP A 352 0.26 22.50 26.74
C ASP A 352 1.73 22.27 27.11
N LEU A 353 2.52 23.33 27.03
CA LEU A 353 3.97 23.24 27.16
C LEU A 353 4.42 22.69 28.51
N TRP A 354 3.76 23.06 29.60
CA TRP A 354 4.19 22.68 30.94
C TRP A 354 3.78 21.25 31.26
N LYS A 355 2.55 20.87 30.91
CA LYS A 355 2.11 19.48 31.04
C LYS A 355 2.89 18.55 30.13
N TYR A 356 3.28 18.99 28.93
CA TYR A 356 4.09 18.19 28.02
C TYR A 356 5.38 17.68 28.66
N PHE A 357 6.07 18.49 29.47
CA PHE A 357 7.29 18.05 30.17
C PHE A 357 7.04 17.20 31.41
N MET A 358 5.78 16.92 31.76
CA MET A 358 5.45 15.88 32.75
C MET A 358 5.47 14.48 32.14
N ASN A 359 5.46 14.37 30.81
CA ASN A 359 5.56 13.08 30.11
C ASN A 359 6.84 12.31 30.48
N PRO A 360 6.85 10.97 30.37
CA PRO A 360 8.03 10.16 30.64
C PRO A 360 9.25 10.60 29.83
N HIS A 361 10.37 10.81 30.52
CA HIS A 361 11.65 11.19 29.94
C HIS A 361 12.66 10.05 30.08
N TYR A 362 13.42 9.79 29.01
CA TYR A 362 14.51 8.82 29.01
C TYR A 362 15.80 9.50 28.55
N ARG A 363 16.89 9.27 29.24
CA ARG A 363 18.23 9.67 28.81
C ARG A 363 18.86 8.52 28.04
N ILE A 364 19.32 8.79 26.84
CA ILE A 364 20.14 7.88 26.04
C ILE A 364 21.58 8.42 25.95
N HIS A 365 22.54 7.61 26.37
CA HIS A 365 23.96 7.88 26.18
C HIS A 365 24.45 7.13 24.93
N MET A 366 24.79 7.87 23.88
CA MET A 366 25.37 7.31 22.65
C MET A 366 26.88 7.14 22.80
N PRO A 367 27.45 5.91 22.71
CA PRO A 367 28.89 5.69 22.83
C PRO A 367 29.67 6.34 21.68
N GLU A 368 29.07 6.33 20.48
CA GLU A 368 29.57 6.95 19.26
C GLU A 368 28.41 7.53 18.45
N ALA A 369 28.74 8.39 17.48
CA ALA A 369 27.76 8.93 16.55
C ALA A 369 27.29 7.83 15.59
N ALA A 370 26.00 7.52 15.59
CA ALA A 370 25.44 6.45 14.78
C ALA A 370 23.96 6.67 14.48
N GLU A 371 23.47 5.98 13.46
CA GLU A 371 22.05 5.87 13.21
C GLU A 371 21.39 5.00 14.27
N VAL A 372 20.23 5.43 14.75
CA VAL A 372 19.36 4.67 15.65
C VAL A 372 17.94 4.65 15.09
N VAL A 373 17.22 3.58 15.39
CA VAL A 373 15.79 3.48 15.12
C VAL A 373 15.08 3.30 16.45
N ILE A 374 14.13 4.19 16.75
CA ILE A 374 13.39 4.20 18.00
C ILE A 374 11.90 4.03 17.67
N PHE A 375 11.28 3.02 18.27
CA PHE A 375 9.83 2.85 18.27
C PHE A 375 9.27 3.18 19.64
N LEU A 376 8.10 3.81 19.64
CA LEU A 376 7.23 3.86 20.81
C LEU A 376 5.95 3.14 20.43
N GLU A 377 5.71 2.02 21.11
CA GLU A 377 4.58 1.13 20.93
C GLU A 377 3.65 1.22 22.14
N CYS A 378 2.34 1.17 21.91
CA CYS A 378 1.31 1.20 22.94
C CYS A 378 0.01 0.58 22.41
N PRO A 379 -1.00 0.37 23.26
CA PRO A 379 -2.35 0.04 22.81
C PRO A 379 -2.88 1.05 21.79
N VAL A 380 -3.66 0.57 20.81
CA VAL A 380 -4.06 1.33 19.60
C VAL A 380 -5.05 2.46 19.89
N GLU A 381 -5.71 2.45 21.04
CA GLU A 381 -6.54 3.53 21.55
C GLU A 381 -5.77 4.82 21.81
N HIS A 382 -4.45 4.73 22.03
CA HIS A 382 -3.60 5.88 22.28
C HIS A 382 -2.89 6.32 21.00
N SER A 383 -2.90 7.63 20.77
CA SER A 383 -2.08 8.24 19.73
C SER A 383 -0.82 8.82 20.34
N VAL A 384 0.35 8.39 19.87
CA VAL A 384 1.64 8.65 20.50
C VAL A 384 2.62 9.38 19.59
N ASN A 385 3.60 10.03 20.22
CA ASN A 385 4.71 10.73 19.57
C ASN A 385 5.99 10.59 20.40
N VAL A 386 7.11 10.49 19.71
CA VAL A 386 8.45 10.57 20.29
C VAL A 386 9.12 11.87 19.87
N ARG A 387 9.69 12.58 20.84
CA ARG A 387 10.64 13.66 20.56
C ARG A 387 12.01 13.38 21.14
N ILE A 388 13.05 13.76 20.38
CA ILE A 388 14.45 13.61 20.79
C ILE A 388 15.11 14.99 20.86
N PHE A 389 15.68 15.29 22.02
CA PHE A 389 16.45 16.48 22.29
C PHE A 389 17.93 16.12 22.27
N ARG A 390 18.72 16.79 21.43
CA ARG A 390 20.18 16.66 21.35
C ARG A 390 20.88 17.37 22.53
N SER A 391 20.45 17.03 23.74
CA SER A 391 20.91 17.59 25.00
C SER A 391 20.63 16.62 26.16
N ALA A 392 21.35 16.81 27.27
CA ALA A 392 21.21 15.99 28.48
C ALA A 392 19.85 16.09 29.19
N PHE A 393 19.06 17.10 28.81
CA PHE A 393 17.70 17.35 29.28
C PHE A 393 16.84 17.92 28.15
N ALA A 394 15.55 17.61 28.16
CA ALA A 394 14.57 18.26 27.32
C ALA A 394 14.32 19.69 27.84
N SER A 395 14.09 20.67 26.96
CA SER A 395 13.82 22.04 27.40
C SER A 395 12.74 22.74 26.56
N PRO A 396 11.94 23.65 27.17
CA PRO A 396 10.91 24.39 26.46
C PRO A 396 11.47 25.22 25.30
N ARG A 397 12.69 25.75 25.47
CA ARG A 397 13.39 26.51 24.44
C ARG A 397 13.64 25.66 23.20
N LEU A 398 14.22 24.47 23.35
CA LEU A 398 14.52 23.59 22.24
C LEU A 398 13.25 23.13 21.51
N LEU A 399 12.19 22.84 22.27
CA LEU A 399 10.89 22.47 21.73
C LEU A 399 10.29 23.60 20.85
N ARG A 400 10.27 24.84 21.37
CA ARG A 400 9.73 26.01 20.65
C ARG A 400 10.54 26.39 19.43
N THR A 401 11.87 26.21 19.46
CA THR A 401 12.74 26.50 18.31
C THR A 401 12.69 25.43 17.22
N GLY A 402 11.92 24.35 17.38
CA GLY A 402 11.85 23.25 16.42
C GLY A 402 13.13 22.41 16.33
N LYS A 403 14.06 22.56 17.29
CA LYS A 403 15.34 21.84 17.31
C LYS A 403 15.24 20.44 17.92
N ALA A 404 14.11 20.13 18.54
CA ALA A 404 13.80 18.77 18.98
C ALA A 404 13.29 17.96 17.79
N LEU A 405 13.93 16.82 17.52
CA LEU A 405 13.49 15.86 16.51
C LEU A 405 12.13 15.29 16.92
N SER A 406 11.30 14.89 15.95
CA SER A 406 9.95 14.39 16.18
C SER A 406 9.67 13.19 15.27
N SER A 407 8.88 12.23 15.76
CA SER A 407 8.31 11.15 14.93
C SER A 407 7.22 11.63 13.95
N GLY A 408 7.01 12.94 13.83
CA GLY A 408 6.00 13.55 12.96
C GLY A 408 4.66 13.76 13.68
N PRO A 409 3.52 13.59 12.99
CA PRO A 409 2.19 13.59 13.62
C PRO A 409 2.04 12.50 14.68
N TYR A 410 1.11 12.70 15.62
CA TYR A 410 0.73 11.63 16.56
C TYR A 410 0.07 10.48 15.80
N ARG A 411 0.43 9.25 16.16
CA ARG A 411 -0.04 8.04 15.48
C ARG A 411 -0.59 7.02 16.47
N ALA A 412 -1.69 6.39 16.10
CA ALA A 412 -2.33 5.35 16.91
C ALA A 412 -1.42 4.13 17.04
N GLY A 413 -1.22 3.64 18.27
CA GLY A 413 -0.51 2.42 18.60
C GLY A 413 1.01 2.46 18.44
N CYS A 414 1.54 3.13 17.42
CA CYS A 414 2.99 3.15 17.18
C CYS A 414 3.48 4.40 16.45
N CYS A 415 4.66 4.87 16.81
CA CYS A 415 5.43 5.85 16.04
C CYS A 415 6.92 5.50 16.00
N THR A 416 7.65 6.06 15.02
CA THR A 416 9.08 5.77 14.79
C THR A 416 9.90 7.06 14.61
N VAL A 417 11.13 7.03 15.07
CA VAL A 417 12.19 7.96 14.68
C VAL A 417 13.38 7.16 14.17
N LYS A 418 13.85 7.43 12.95
CA LYS A 418 15.12 6.92 12.40
C LYS A 418 16.03 8.09 12.16
N GLU A 419 17.06 8.23 12.98
CA GLU A 419 17.91 9.42 12.99
C GLU A 419 19.35 9.11 13.37
N LYS A 420 20.28 9.93 12.87
CA LYS A 420 21.68 9.91 13.32
C LYS A 420 21.81 10.75 14.60
N LEU A 421 22.19 10.09 15.69
CA LEU A 421 22.50 10.75 16.95
C LEU A 421 24.02 10.90 17.10
N GLU A 422 24.45 12.01 17.68
CA GLU A 422 25.85 12.26 17.95
C GLU A 422 26.32 11.48 19.19
N LYS A 423 27.63 11.39 19.40
CA LYS A 423 28.17 10.85 20.65
C LYS A 423 27.72 11.68 21.86
N GLY A 424 27.33 11.03 22.94
CA GLY A 424 26.99 11.68 24.20
C GLY A 424 25.49 11.64 24.54
N LEU A 425 25.05 12.57 25.38
CA LEU A 425 23.73 12.52 26.02
C LEU A 425 22.63 13.16 25.18
N HIS A 426 21.56 12.41 25.00
CA HIS A 426 20.32 12.86 24.38
C HIS A 426 19.13 12.53 25.30
N THR A 427 18.03 13.26 25.16
CA THR A 427 16.81 13.04 25.93
C THR A 427 15.66 12.70 25.02
N ILE A 428 14.94 11.62 25.32
CA ILE A 428 13.75 11.14 24.63
C ILE A 428 12.55 11.50 25.51
N VAL A 429 11.51 12.07 24.91
CA VAL A 429 10.23 12.36 25.56
C VAL A 429 9.15 11.55 24.85
N LEU A 430 8.40 10.77 25.61
CA LEU A 430 7.33 9.89 25.13
C LEU A 430 5.98 10.48 25.48
N SER A 431 5.16 10.85 24.50
CA SER A 431 3.92 11.60 24.77
C SER A 431 2.71 10.99 24.09
N THR A 432 1.58 11.02 24.76
CA THR A 432 0.24 10.80 24.19
C THR A 432 -0.30 12.10 23.59
N PHE A 433 -1.31 12.01 22.72
CA PHE A 433 -1.91 13.19 22.11
C PHE A 433 -2.76 13.96 23.13
N ARG A 434 -3.64 13.27 23.86
CA ARG A 434 -4.52 13.89 24.84
C ARG A 434 -3.90 13.84 26.23
N HIS A 435 -4.11 14.92 26.98
CA HIS A 435 -3.75 14.98 28.39
C HIS A 435 -4.56 13.97 29.21
N GLY A 436 -3.94 13.37 30.22
CA GLY A 436 -4.59 12.46 31.16
C GLY A 436 -4.78 11.03 30.64
N GLU A 437 -4.35 10.74 29.42
CA GLU A 437 -4.33 9.37 28.90
C GLU A 437 -3.27 8.54 29.63
N THR A 438 -3.74 7.59 30.43
CA THR A 438 -2.90 6.61 31.14
C THR A 438 -2.89 5.29 30.38
N GLY A 439 -1.77 4.57 30.40
CA GLY A 439 -1.65 3.29 29.72
C GLY A 439 -0.21 2.81 29.63
N ALA A 440 -0.05 1.52 29.37
CA ALA A 440 1.27 0.92 29.18
C ALA A 440 1.86 1.29 27.82
N TYR A 441 3.19 1.34 27.76
CA TYR A 441 3.95 1.52 26.53
C TYR A 441 5.25 0.70 26.56
N GLN A 442 5.80 0.51 25.36
CA GLN A 442 7.12 -0.05 25.16
C GLN A 442 7.97 0.89 24.29
N LEU A 443 9.11 1.32 24.83
CA LEU A 443 10.15 2.03 24.11
C LEU A 443 11.16 1.02 23.57
N CYS A 444 11.24 0.91 22.25
CA CYS A 444 12.18 0.02 21.56
C CYS A 444 13.31 0.87 20.97
N VAL A 445 14.56 0.61 21.36
CA VAL A 445 15.75 1.29 20.83
C VAL A 445 16.61 0.29 20.10
N HIS A 446 16.78 0.49 18.80
CA HIS A 446 17.64 -0.32 17.94
C HIS A 446 18.86 0.51 17.53
N SER A 447 20.05 -0.08 17.68
CA SER A 447 21.30 0.59 17.35
C SER A 447 22.39 -0.41 16.95
N PRO A 448 23.46 0.04 16.27
CA PRO A 448 24.67 -0.75 16.10
C PRO A 448 25.29 -1.18 17.43
N TYR A 449 26.06 -2.28 17.39
CA TYR A 449 26.92 -2.71 18.49
C TYR A 449 28.33 -2.13 18.32
N PHE A 450 28.88 -1.52 19.38
CA PHE A 450 30.18 -0.84 19.37
C PHE A 450 31.24 -1.65 20.15
N PRO A 451 31.93 -2.62 19.51
CA PRO A 451 32.91 -3.44 20.20
C PRO A 451 34.06 -2.59 20.76
N GLY A 452 34.58 -2.97 21.95
CA GLY A 452 35.72 -2.29 22.58
C GLY A 452 35.39 -0.99 23.33
N ARG A 453 34.12 -0.57 23.34
CA ARG A 453 33.65 0.51 24.23
C ARG A 453 33.27 -0.04 25.59
N LEU A 454 33.48 0.76 26.65
CA LEU A 454 33.06 0.43 28.01
C LEU A 454 31.55 0.13 28.08
N PHE A 455 30.76 0.91 27.33
CA PHE A 455 29.36 0.65 27.04
C PHE A 455 29.23 0.39 25.53
N PRO A 456 29.14 -0.88 25.11
CA PRO A 456 29.11 -1.23 23.69
C PRO A 456 27.74 -1.02 23.04
N LEU A 457 26.75 -0.57 23.81
CA LEU A 457 25.42 -0.19 23.37
C LEU A 457 25.02 1.15 23.99
N PRO A 458 24.08 1.88 23.38
CA PRO A 458 23.50 3.05 24.00
C PRO A 458 22.88 2.71 25.35
N VAL A 459 23.23 3.45 26.39
CA VAL A 459 22.66 3.25 27.72
C VAL A 459 21.41 4.10 27.83
N VAL A 460 20.24 3.46 27.97
CA VAL A 460 18.95 4.14 28.11
C VAL A 460 18.49 4.04 29.56
N THR A 461 18.22 5.18 30.18
CA THR A 461 17.84 5.27 31.60
C THR A 461 16.63 6.19 31.77
N PRO A 462 15.64 5.82 32.60
CA PRO A 462 14.54 6.72 32.92
C PRO A 462 15.07 7.95 33.67
N LEU A 463 14.46 9.11 33.42
CA LEU A 463 14.70 10.33 34.18
C LEU A 463 13.52 10.54 35.15
N PRO A 464 13.68 10.20 36.44
CA PRO A 464 12.57 10.18 37.40
C PRO A 464 11.99 11.57 37.69
N TRP A 465 12.75 12.64 37.41
CA TRP A 465 12.28 14.01 37.55
C TRP A 465 12.52 14.75 36.23
N PRO A 466 11.47 15.19 35.53
CA PRO A 466 11.67 16.13 34.44
C PRO A 466 12.21 17.43 35.06
N HIS A 467 13.51 17.70 34.89
CA HIS A 467 14.22 18.88 35.39
C HIS A 467 13.64 20.24 34.94
N VAL A 468 12.49 20.24 34.26
CA VAL A 468 11.82 21.38 33.64
C VAL A 468 10.62 21.85 34.47
N CYS A 469 10.10 21.05 35.40
CA CYS A 469 9.11 21.56 36.34
C CYS A 469 9.85 22.48 37.33
N PRO A 470 9.52 23.79 37.41
CA PRO A 470 10.07 24.61 38.48
C PRO A 470 9.73 23.90 39.80
N PRO A 471 10.69 23.79 40.74
CA PRO A 471 10.43 23.23 42.05
C PRO A 471 9.21 23.94 42.65
N PRO A 472 8.28 23.20 43.29
CA PRO A 472 7.09 23.81 43.85
C PRO A 472 7.50 24.97 44.77
N PRO A 473 6.92 26.17 44.60
CA PRO A 473 7.25 27.29 45.45
C PRO A 473 6.86 27.03 46.91
N PRO A 474 7.58 27.63 47.88
CA PRO A 474 8.75 28.48 47.73
C PRO A 474 10.06 27.74 48.03
N ILE A 475 11.04 27.84 47.13
CA ILE A 475 12.44 27.66 47.55
C ILE A 475 12.79 28.87 48.41
N GLU A 476 12.98 28.66 49.70
CA GLU A 476 13.56 29.65 50.59
C GLU A 476 15.04 29.84 50.23
N TYR A 477 15.40 31.04 49.80
CA TYR A 477 16.79 31.44 49.71
C TYR A 477 17.31 31.64 51.14
N VAL A 478 18.14 30.72 51.64
CA VAL A 478 18.94 30.98 52.84
C VAL A 478 20.08 31.90 52.44
N THR A 479 19.87 33.20 52.64
CA THR A 479 20.93 34.19 52.53
C THR A 479 21.88 34.00 53.70
N PHE A 480 23.07 33.43 53.48
CA PHE A 480 24.12 33.45 54.48
C PHE A 480 24.66 34.88 54.60
N VAL A 481 24.24 35.58 55.65
CA VAL A 481 24.86 36.82 56.08
C VAL A 481 26.15 36.43 56.79
N TYR A 482 27.30 36.70 56.16
CA TYR A 482 28.58 36.64 56.88
C TYR A 482 28.58 37.75 57.92
N PRO A 483 28.98 37.47 59.18
CA PRO A 483 29.06 38.50 60.20
C PRO A 483 30.08 39.56 59.77
N ASP A 484 29.63 40.81 59.74
CA ASP A 484 30.49 41.99 59.64
C ASP A 484 31.56 41.90 60.73
N THR A 485 32.80 41.63 60.33
CA THR A 485 33.97 41.91 61.17
C THR A 485 34.18 43.42 61.17
N GLY A 486 33.35 44.12 61.93
CA GLY A 486 33.58 45.49 62.35
C GLY A 486 34.75 45.53 63.31
N GLY A 487 35.95 45.74 62.79
CA GLY A 487 37.15 46.11 63.54
C GLY A 487 37.60 47.50 63.07
N GLY A 488 37.24 48.52 63.83
CA GLY A 488 37.60 49.91 63.55
C GLY A 488 39.06 50.25 63.89
N ALA A 489 39.58 51.24 63.19
CA ALA A 489 40.57 52.24 63.64
C ALA A 489 40.56 53.31 62.54
N GLY A 490 40.30 54.59 62.79
CA GLY A 490 40.92 55.44 63.79
C GLY A 490 41.60 56.55 62.99
N GLY A 491 41.09 57.78 63.10
CA GLY A 491 41.47 58.91 62.24
C GLY A 491 42.83 59.54 62.52
N ALA A 492 43.24 60.42 61.61
CA ALA A 492 44.08 61.60 61.79
C ALA A 492 43.92 62.43 60.49
N ALA A 493 43.21 63.56 60.58
CA ALA A 493 43.74 64.92 60.73
C ALA A 493 43.94 65.61 59.36
#